data_AF-K1ZGL1-F1
#
_entry.id   AF-K1ZGL1-F1
#
_cell.length_a   1.000
_cell.length_b   1.000
_cell.length_c   1.000
_cell.angle_alpha   90.00
_cell.angle_beta   90.00
_cell.angle_gamma   90.00
#
_symmetry.space_group_name_H-M   'P 1'
#
loop_
_entity.id
_entity.type
_entity.pdbx_description
1 polymer ?
#
loop_
_entity_poly.entity_id
_entity_poly.type
_entity_poly.pdbx_seq_one_letter_code
_entity_poly.pdbx_strand_id
1 'polypeptide(L)'
;MRKITGIKSVDFKVTARGYGVVNWNGPTTLAGDNGITVDNHTLPKLRGYTNLTGKVKDETGYKYKKQATDINFKDTPMYISQNCIRHHLFKDQAFDLHYAKNKNLQSVLASITGLIRGYVVPSSQCKRTSPLLLEDFIDQLGNGNFEQMGRSGSKEKSKDDKGEDVASNSFFSKTTFGETEYIAYGSISVEQLSFISLDKKFDRAAMIINEGDGEQVAETVQAFIKTLDPTRKPKAIFHSNYVRQGTIFEEGEMGILLDNEAIDILVNETIRMVNELSIRQAKGYMYVDSVLIDYNDSHKMMRVKHSESDVSQVPEKNYAVYFYAQ
;
A
#
# COMPACT_ATOMS: atom_id res chain seq x y z
N MET A 1 26.98 -0.19 -23.98
CA MET A 1 25.89 0.22 -23.06
C MET A 1 26.49 1.04 -21.92
N ARG A 2 25.92 2.23 -21.64
CA ARG A 2 26.33 3.03 -20.48
C ARG A 2 25.63 2.50 -19.23
N LYS A 3 26.34 2.49 -18.09
CA LYS A 3 25.78 2.08 -16.80
C LYS A 3 24.84 3.16 -16.27
N ILE A 4 23.68 2.77 -15.77
CA ILE A 4 22.73 3.68 -15.11
C ILE A 4 23.33 4.12 -13.77
N THR A 5 23.42 5.43 -13.56
CA THR A 5 23.98 6.07 -12.36
C THR A 5 22.99 7.10 -11.81
N GLY A 6 23.18 7.52 -10.56
CA GLY A 6 22.25 8.40 -9.84
C GLY A 6 21.39 7.63 -8.83
N ILE A 7 20.47 8.35 -8.18
CA ILE A 7 19.53 7.79 -7.21
C ILE A 7 18.54 6.87 -7.94
N LYS A 8 18.49 5.60 -7.53
CA LYS A 8 17.67 4.55 -8.18
C LYS A 8 16.33 4.35 -7.47
N SER A 9 16.33 4.54 -6.16
CA SER A 9 15.12 4.52 -5.34
C SER A 9 15.27 5.47 -4.17
N VAL A 10 14.12 5.91 -3.64
CA VAL A 10 14.05 6.61 -2.35
C VAL A 10 13.43 5.63 -1.37
N ASP A 11 14.27 5.01 -0.56
CA ASP A 11 13.87 4.02 0.42
C ASP A 11 13.58 4.75 1.74
N PHE A 12 12.69 4.21 2.56
CA PHE A 12 12.39 4.83 3.85
C PHE A 12 11.93 3.82 4.90
N LYS A 13 12.22 4.11 6.16
CA LYS A 13 11.71 3.42 7.34
C LYS A 13 10.68 4.31 8.02
N VAL A 14 9.52 3.75 8.34
CA VAL A 14 8.44 4.43 9.05
C VAL A 14 8.32 3.86 10.45
N THR A 15 8.30 4.74 11.45
CA THR A 15 7.89 4.41 12.82
C THR A 15 6.55 5.10 13.09
N ALA A 16 5.57 4.33 13.53
CA ALA A 16 4.23 4.84 13.81
C ALA A 16 3.73 4.37 15.18
N ARG A 17 2.84 5.15 15.80
CA ARG A 17 2.28 4.87 17.12
C ARG A 17 0.77 4.88 17.09
N GLY A 18 0.15 4.15 18.00
CA GLY A 18 -1.30 4.06 18.03
C GLY A 18 -1.86 3.36 19.25
N TYR A 19 -3.19 3.20 19.24
CA TYR A 19 -3.91 2.43 20.24
C TYR A 19 -5.05 1.66 19.57
N GLY A 20 -5.20 0.39 19.94
CA GLY A 20 -6.24 -0.47 19.39
C GLY A 20 -5.97 -0.96 17.97
N VAL A 21 -6.82 -1.90 17.54
CA VAL A 21 -6.75 -2.48 16.19
C VAL A 21 -7.47 -1.59 15.19
N VAL A 22 -6.75 -1.05 14.21
CA VAL A 22 -7.33 -0.28 13.10
C VAL A 22 -7.68 -1.13 11.87
N ASN A 23 -7.03 -2.28 11.68
CA ASN A 23 -7.25 -3.16 10.53
C ASN A 23 -7.55 -4.61 10.97
N TRP A 24 -8.85 -4.94 10.96
CA TRP A 24 -9.34 -6.27 11.32
C TRP A 24 -9.24 -7.26 10.16
N ASN A 25 -9.13 -8.55 10.48
CA ASN A 25 -9.22 -9.63 9.50
C ASN A 25 -10.68 -10.09 9.36
N GLY A 26 -11.33 -10.42 10.47
CA GLY A 26 -12.72 -10.85 10.48
C GLY A 26 -13.03 -11.94 11.51
N PRO A 27 -14.28 -12.43 11.55
CA PRO A 27 -14.66 -13.56 12.39
C PRO A 27 -13.89 -14.81 11.98
N THR A 28 -13.36 -15.54 12.97
CA THR A 28 -12.56 -16.74 12.77
C THR A 28 -13.08 -17.85 13.67
N THR A 29 -13.29 -19.03 13.08
CA THR A 29 -13.69 -20.23 13.81
C THR A 29 -12.53 -20.74 14.68
N LEU A 30 -12.75 -20.80 15.99
CA LEU A 30 -11.76 -21.18 17.01
C LEU A 30 -12.39 -22.14 18.02
N ALA A 31 -11.58 -22.76 18.86
CA ALA A 31 -12.06 -23.50 20.03
C ALA A 31 -12.20 -22.55 21.22
N GLY A 32 -13.30 -22.64 21.96
CA GLY A 32 -13.44 -22.04 23.29
C GLY A 32 -12.74 -22.88 24.35
N ASP A 33 -12.70 -22.37 25.59
CA ASP A 33 -12.02 -23.02 26.72
C ASP A 33 -12.59 -24.40 27.07
N ASN A 34 -13.87 -24.62 26.75
CA ASN A 34 -14.57 -25.90 26.93
C ASN A 34 -14.37 -26.87 25.74
N GLY A 35 -13.51 -26.54 24.77
CA GLY A 35 -13.28 -27.34 23.56
C GLY A 35 -14.40 -27.25 22.52
N ILE A 36 -15.46 -26.48 22.78
CA ILE A 36 -16.55 -26.26 21.83
C ILE A 36 -16.12 -25.19 20.83
N THR A 37 -16.50 -25.37 19.57
CA THR A 37 -16.20 -24.40 18.52
C THR A 37 -17.00 -23.11 18.73
N VAL A 38 -16.32 -21.97 18.59
CA VAL A 38 -16.90 -20.62 18.55
C VAL A 38 -16.62 -19.99 17.19
N ASP A 39 -17.61 -19.33 16.61
CA ASP A 39 -17.58 -18.75 15.26
C ASP A 39 -17.63 -17.21 15.26
N ASN A 40 -18.01 -16.61 16.39
CA ASN A 40 -18.18 -15.17 16.56
C ASN A 40 -16.98 -14.47 17.23
N HIS A 41 -15.79 -15.09 17.21
CA HIS A 41 -14.55 -14.45 17.66
C HIS A 41 -13.87 -13.70 16.52
N THR A 42 -13.69 -12.38 16.63
CA THR A 42 -13.02 -11.59 15.58
C THR A 42 -11.52 -11.46 15.85
N LEU A 43 -10.69 -11.84 14.87
CA LEU A 43 -9.25 -11.65 14.95
C LEU A 43 -8.78 -10.42 14.15
N PRO A 44 -7.75 -9.72 14.63
CA PRO A 44 -7.01 -8.74 13.84
C PRO A 44 -6.17 -9.48 12.77
N LYS A 45 -5.49 -8.72 11.91
CA LYS A 45 -4.50 -9.31 11.00
C LYS A 45 -3.24 -9.65 11.80
N LEU A 46 -2.93 -10.95 11.87
CA LEU A 46 -1.75 -11.49 12.54
C LEU A 46 -0.85 -12.14 11.49
N ARG A 47 0.42 -11.73 11.43
CA ARG A 47 1.36 -12.24 10.43
C ARG A 47 1.59 -13.74 10.63
N GLY A 48 1.44 -14.53 9.56
CA GLY A 48 1.75 -15.96 9.61
C GLY A 48 0.81 -16.79 10.50
N TYR A 49 -0.26 -16.20 11.02
CA TYR A 49 -1.19 -16.91 11.89
C TYR A 49 -2.02 -17.95 11.13
N THR A 50 -2.22 -19.09 11.79
CA THR A 50 -3.17 -20.13 11.38
C THR A 50 -4.05 -20.50 12.56
N ASN A 51 -5.35 -20.64 12.32
CA ASN A 51 -6.30 -21.08 13.34
C ASN A 51 -6.31 -22.60 13.54
N LEU A 52 -5.40 -23.35 12.91
CA LEU A 52 -5.28 -24.80 13.01
C LEU A 52 -4.14 -25.18 13.95
N THR A 53 -4.33 -26.26 14.72
CA THR A 53 -3.29 -26.83 15.60
C THR A 53 -2.32 -27.77 14.86
N GLY A 54 -2.66 -28.18 13.63
CA GLY A 54 -1.94 -29.22 12.89
C GLY A 54 -2.41 -30.65 13.17
N LYS A 55 -3.22 -30.88 14.21
CA LYS A 55 -3.82 -32.19 14.50
C LYS A 55 -5.01 -32.46 13.58
N VAL A 56 -5.14 -33.71 13.13
CA VAL A 56 -6.24 -34.20 12.29
C VAL A 56 -6.85 -35.43 12.95
N LYS A 57 -8.19 -35.55 12.92
CA LYS A 57 -8.88 -36.76 13.36
C LYS A 57 -8.88 -37.78 12.22
N ASP A 58 -8.25 -38.94 12.44
CA ASP A 58 -7.98 -39.94 11.39
C ASP A 58 -9.25 -40.43 10.67
N GLU A 59 -10.35 -40.60 11.40
CA GLU A 59 -11.60 -41.13 10.85
C GLU A 59 -12.40 -40.13 10.01
N THR A 60 -12.31 -38.84 10.33
CA THR A 60 -13.20 -37.80 9.75
C THR A 60 -12.44 -36.75 8.94
N GLY A 61 -11.12 -36.75 8.98
CA GLY A 61 -10.29 -35.69 8.41
C GLY A 61 -10.45 -34.33 9.09
N TYR A 62 -11.14 -34.28 10.25
CA TYR A 62 -11.40 -33.02 10.95
C TYR A 62 -10.11 -32.39 11.47
N LYS A 63 -9.85 -31.14 11.09
CA LYS A 63 -8.67 -30.38 11.52
C LYS A 63 -8.98 -29.57 12.78
N TYR A 64 -8.26 -29.86 13.86
CA TYR A 64 -8.48 -29.21 15.14
C TYR A 64 -8.12 -27.72 15.11
N LYS A 65 -9.00 -26.90 15.68
CA LYS A 65 -8.85 -25.45 15.79
C LYS A 65 -8.06 -25.07 17.04
N LYS A 66 -7.29 -23.99 16.95
CA LYS A 66 -6.63 -23.37 18.11
C LYS A 66 -7.65 -22.75 19.05
N GLN A 67 -7.27 -22.61 20.32
CA GLN A 67 -8.04 -21.83 21.27
C GLN A 67 -7.94 -20.34 20.95
N ALA A 68 -8.97 -19.57 21.30
CA ALA A 68 -8.96 -18.12 21.05
C ALA A 68 -7.86 -17.35 21.82
N THR A 69 -7.34 -17.95 22.88
CA THR A 69 -6.26 -17.43 23.72
C THR A 69 -4.87 -17.97 23.32
N ASP A 70 -4.79 -18.96 22.42
CA ASP A 70 -3.54 -19.59 21.95
C ASP A 70 -2.91 -18.78 20.81
N ILE A 71 -2.39 -17.60 21.15
CA ILE A 71 -1.74 -16.68 20.21
C ILE A 71 -0.45 -16.14 20.83
N ASN A 72 0.67 -16.33 20.13
CA ASN A 72 1.93 -15.68 20.45
C ASN A 72 2.14 -14.48 19.53
N PHE A 73 2.04 -13.26 20.07
CA PHE A 73 2.21 -12.02 19.31
C PHE A 73 3.66 -11.71 18.94
N LYS A 74 4.64 -12.44 19.48
CA LYS A 74 6.04 -12.34 19.01
C LYS A 74 6.25 -13.12 17.71
N ASP A 75 5.66 -14.32 17.62
CA ASP A 75 5.78 -15.17 16.44
C ASP A 75 4.80 -14.76 15.33
N THR A 76 3.61 -14.30 15.74
CA THR A 76 2.54 -13.87 14.84
C THR A 76 2.07 -12.46 15.18
N PRO A 77 2.93 -11.44 15.00
CA PRO A 77 2.63 -10.07 15.39
C PRO A 77 1.44 -9.51 14.62
N MET A 78 0.73 -8.59 15.27
CA MET A 78 -0.30 -7.81 14.61
C MET A 78 0.32 -6.92 13.53
N TYR A 79 -0.38 -6.73 12.44
CA TYR A 79 0.03 -5.77 11.42
C TYR A 79 -1.14 -5.02 10.78
N ILE A 80 -0.86 -3.81 10.29
CA ILE A 80 -1.76 -3.11 9.38
C ILE A 80 -1.32 -3.44 7.96
N SER A 81 -2.25 -3.96 7.16
CA SER A 81 -1.90 -4.36 5.79
C SER A 81 -1.58 -3.17 4.90
N GLN A 82 -0.62 -3.33 3.98
CA GLN A 82 -0.26 -2.32 2.99
C GLN A 82 -1.49 -1.80 2.22
N ASN A 83 -2.50 -2.63 1.97
CA ASN A 83 -3.75 -2.20 1.32
C ASN A 83 -4.52 -1.19 2.17
N CYS A 84 -4.58 -1.39 3.50
CA CYS A 84 -5.22 -0.45 4.40
C CYS A 84 -4.43 0.86 4.49
N ILE A 85 -3.10 0.78 4.54
CA ILE A 85 -2.22 1.95 4.54
C ILE A 85 -2.43 2.76 3.26
N ARG A 86 -2.34 2.12 2.09
CA ARG A 86 -2.56 2.77 0.78
C ARG A 86 -3.96 3.37 0.67
N HIS A 87 -4.99 2.69 1.17
CA HIS A 87 -6.33 3.27 1.17
C HIS A 87 -6.38 4.60 1.94
N HIS A 88 -5.76 4.69 3.12
CA HIS A 88 -5.76 5.93 3.90
C HIS A 88 -4.81 7.00 3.36
N LEU A 89 -3.68 6.62 2.75
CA LEU A 89 -2.80 7.57 2.04
C LEU A 89 -3.53 8.28 0.89
N PHE A 90 -4.42 7.58 0.18
CA PHE A 90 -5.14 8.11 -0.97
C PHE A 90 -6.65 8.21 -0.72
N LYS A 91 -7.04 8.45 0.53
CA LYS A 91 -8.44 8.36 0.98
C LYS A 91 -9.36 9.32 0.24
N ASP A 92 -8.88 10.53 -0.03
CA ASP A 92 -9.67 11.58 -0.69
C ASP A 92 -10.09 11.19 -2.12
N GLN A 93 -9.33 10.29 -2.75
CA GLN A 93 -9.55 9.80 -4.12
C GLN A 93 -9.93 8.31 -4.13
N ALA A 94 -10.48 7.79 -3.02
CA ALA A 94 -10.81 6.37 -2.91
C ALA A 94 -11.83 5.90 -3.96
N PHE A 95 -12.77 6.78 -4.36
CA PHE A 95 -13.88 6.44 -5.24
C PHE A 95 -13.72 6.94 -6.69
N ASP A 96 -12.79 7.86 -6.96
CA ASP A 96 -12.65 8.50 -8.28
C ASP A 96 -12.35 7.50 -9.40
N LEU A 97 -11.59 6.45 -9.09
CA LEU A 97 -11.22 5.41 -10.06
C LEU A 97 -12.42 4.61 -10.59
N HIS A 98 -13.54 4.55 -9.86
CA HIS A 98 -14.76 3.91 -10.35
C HIS A 98 -15.42 4.70 -11.50
N TYR A 99 -15.14 6.01 -11.58
CA TYR A 99 -15.64 6.90 -12.61
C TYR A 99 -14.65 7.12 -13.75
N ALA A 100 -13.45 6.51 -13.67
CA ALA A 100 -12.43 6.58 -14.70
C ALA A 100 -12.90 5.83 -15.96
N LYS A 101 -12.90 6.55 -17.07
CA LYS A 101 -13.23 6.10 -18.43
C LYS A 101 -12.18 6.67 -19.38
N ASN A 102 -12.13 6.19 -20.62
CA ASN A 102 -11.15 6.65 -21.60
C ASN A 102 -11.17 8.18 -21.79
N LYS A 103 -12.35 8.80 -21.74
CA LYS A 103 -12.53 10.24 -21.97
C LYS A 103 -12.03 11.17 -20.85
N ASN A 104 -11.86 10.67 -19.62
CA ASN A 104 -11.44 11.49 -18.46
C ASN A 104 -10.14 10.95 -17.81
N LEU A 105 -9.44 10.05 -18.51
CA LEU A 105 -8.25 9.39 -17.99
C LEU A 105 -7.06 10.35 -17.84
N GLN A 106 -7.04 11.44 -18.61
CA GLN A 106 -6.03 12.51 -18.47
C GLN A 106 -6.08 13.16 -17.08
N SER A 107 -7.27 13.40 -16.53
CA SER A 107 -7.44 13.94 -15.17
C SER A 107 -7.00 12.95 -14.10
N VAL A 108 -7.21 11.65 -14.34
CA VAL A 108 -6.71 10.61 -13.45
C VAL A 108 -5.19 10.54 -13.50
N LEU A 109 -4.59 10.61 -14.69
CA LEU A 109 -3.14 10.59 -14.88
C LEU A 109 -2.46 11.79 -14.22
N ALA A 110 -3.00 13.00 -14.41
CA ALA A 110 -2.53 14.23 -13.79
C ALA A 110 -3.06 14.40 -12.36
N SER A 111 -2.84 13.39 -11.52
CA SER A 111 -3.21 13.40 -10.11
C SER A 111 -2.22 12.57 -9.28
N ILE A 112 -2.28 12.72 -7.94
CA ILE A 112 -1.45 11.91 -7.04
C ILE A 112 -1.81 10.41 -7.15
N THR A 113 -3.08 10.07 -7.40
CA THR A 113 -3.49 8.69 -7.70
C THR A 113 -2.86 8.18 -8.99
N GLY A 114 -2.86 9.00 -10.05
CA GLY A 114 -2.24 8.65 -11.33
C GLY A 114 -0.74 8.44 -11.24
N LEU A 115 -0.03 9.36 -10.60
CA LEU A 115 1.43 9.39 -10.59
C LEU A 115 2.05 8.48 -9.52
N ILE A 116 1.41 8.32 -8.35
CA ILE A 116 1.98 7.58 -7.21
C ILE A 116 1.19 6.30 -6.88
N ARG A 117 -0.14 6.37 -6.71
CA ARG A 117 -0.94 5.20 -6.30
C ARG A 117 -0.98 4.11 -7.37
N GLY A 118 -0.93 4.49 -8.65
CA GLY A 118 -1.21 3.61 -9.76
C GLY A 118 -2.71 3.32 -9.90
N TYR A 119 -3.09 2.82 -11.06
CA TYR A 119 -4.48 2.54 -11.39
C TYR A 119 -4.59 1.47 -12.47
N VAL A 120 -5.81 0.91 -12.58
CA VAL A 120 -6.23 0.03 -13.66
C VAL A 120 -7.62 0.49 -14.10
N VAL A 121 -7.82 0.64 -15.41
CA VAL A 121 -9.13 0.93 -16.01
C VAL A 121 -9.67 -0.37 -16.64
N PRO A 122 -10.67 -1.02 -16.02
CA PRO A 122 -11.11 -2.34 -16.46
C PRO A 122 -11.61 -2.39 -17.92
N SER A 123 -12.25 -1.32 -18.38
CA SER A 123 -12.88 -1.27 -19.71
C SER A 123 -11.88 -1.12 -20.86
N SER A 124 -10.72 -0.51 -20.63
CA SER A 124 -9.72 -0.25 -21.66
C SER A 124 -8.39 -0.94 -21.43
N GLN A 125 -8.25 -1.65 -20.31
CA GLN A 125 -7.02 -2.30 -19.87
C GLN A 125 -5.83 -1.34 -19.67
N CYS A 126 -6.07 -0.02 -19.74
CA CYS A 126 -5.08 0.99 -19.41
C CYS A 126 -4.68 0.85 -17.95
N LYS A 127 -3.39 0.92 -17.67
CA LYS A 127 -2.86 0.72 -16.33
C LYS A 127 -1.57 1.46 -16.14
N ARG A 128 -1.32 1.83 -14.89
CA ARG A 128 -0.05 2.39 -14.43
C ARG A 128 0.34 1.72 -13.12
N THR A 129 1.51 1.09 -13.12
CA THR A 129 2.08 0.49 -11.91
C THR A 129 2.45 1.59 -10.92
N SER A 130 2.16 1.35 -9.64
CA SER A 130 2.55 2.27 -8.57
C SER A 130 4.07 2.27 -8.40
N PRO A 131 4.74 3.42 -8.44
CA PRO A 131 6.15 3.51 -8.06
C PRO A 131 6.38 3.34 -6.55
N LEU A 132 5.34 3.43 -5.73
CA LEU A 132 5.40 3.33 -4.28
C LEU A 132 5.19 1.89 -3.81
N LEU A 133 6.22 1.30 -3.23
CA LEU A 133 6.18 0.05 -2.49
C LEU A 133 6.08 0.35 -0.99
N LEU A 134 5.19 -0.36 -0.29
CA LEU A 134 5.05 -0.31 1.16
C LEU A 134 4.99 -1.73 1.71
N GLU A 135 5.79 -2.02 2.72
CA GLU A 135 5.61 -3.20 3.54
C GLU A 135 4.39 -3.03 4.46
N ASP A 136 3.97 -4.12 5.07
CA ASP A 136 2.98 -4.09 6.14
C ASP A 136 3.57 -3.41 7.38
N PHE A 137 2.74 -2.69 8.13
CA PHE A 137 3.14 -2.03 9.38
C PHE A 137 3.03 -3.03 10.51
N ILE A 138 4.17 -3.55 10.98
CA ILE A 138 4.24 -4.65 11.94
C ILE A 138 4.35 -4.06 13.35
N ASP A 139 3.45 -4.47 14.25
CA ASP A 139 3.49 -4.09 15.65
C ASP A 139 4.72 -4.70 16.35
N GLN A 140 5.38 -3.89 17.17
CA GLN A 140 6.58 -4.25 17.92
C GLN A 140 6.29 -4.55 19.39
N LEU A 141 5.15 -4.10 19.92
CA LEU A 141 4.86 -4.20 21.35
C LEU A 141 4.17 -5.52 21.72
N GLY A 142 3.25 -6.00 20.88
CA GLY A 142 2.54 -7.25 21.11
C GLY A 142 1.57 -7.20 22.30
N ASN A 143 1.03 -6.02 22.61
CA ASN A 143 0.09 -5.77 23.72
C ASN A 143 -1.34 -6.26 23.40
N GLY A 144 -1.46 -7.48 22.89
CA GLY A 144 -2.72 -8.10 22.53
C GLY A 144 -3.29 -8.96 23.66
N ASN A 145 -4.62 -9.04 23.74
CA ASN A 145 -5.30 -9.98 24.64
C ASN A 145 -6.66 -10.40 24.10
N PHE A 146 -7.18 -11.51 24.63
CA PHE A 146 -8.58 -11.88 24.45
C PHE A 146 -9.47 -10.91 25.22
N GLU A 147 -10.53 -10.42 24.60
CA GLU A 147 -11.53 -9.56 25.21
C GLU A 147 -12.94 -10.07 24.92
N GLN A 148 -13.68 -10.35 25.99
CA GLN A 148 -15.09 -10.71 25.92
C GLN A 148 -15.93 -9.43 25.85
N MET A 149 -16.79 -9.35 24.84
CA MET A 149 -17.74 -8.25 24.66
C MET A 149 -19.17 -8.74 24.84
N GLY A 150 -20.06 -7.81 25.15
CA GLY A 150 -21.49 -8.06 25.32
C GLY A 150 -22.34 -6.91 24.78
N ARG A 151 -23.59 -7.19 24.43
CA ARG A 151 -24.61 -6.18 24.15
C ARG A 151 -25.39 -5.89 25.43
N SER A 152 -25.61 -4.61 25.73
CA SER A 152 -26.57 -4.20 26.77
C SER A 152 -28.00 -4.48 26.27
N GLY A 153 -28.75 -5.36 26.95
CA GLY A 153 -30.11 -5.79 26.55
C GLY A 153 -30.48 -7.17 27.10
N SER A 154 -31.68 -7.67 26.77
CA SER A 154 -32.16 -8.97 27.24
C SER A 154 -31.31 -10.13 26.66
N LYS A 155 -31.06 -11.15 27.47
CA LYS A 155 -30.40 -12.41 27.07
C LYS A 155 -31.33 -13.34 26.28
N GLU A 156 -32.48 -12.82 25.85
CA GLU A 156 -33.52 -13.64 25.23
C GLU A 156 -33.06 -14.15 23.87
N LYS A 157 -33.30 -15.44 23.66
CA LYS A 157 -33.07 -16.09 22.37
C LYS A 157 -34.15 -15.59 21.41
N SER A 158 -33.74 -15.04 20.27
CA SER A 158 -34.66 -14.77 19.17
C SER A 158 -35.11 -16.09 18.56
N LYS A 159 -36.35 -16.18 18.09
CA LYS A 159 -36.80 -17.34 17.31
C LYS A 159 -36.47 -17.14 15.83
N ASP A 160 -36.10 -18.21 15.12
CA ASP A 160 -35.95 -18.19 13.67
C ASP A 160 -37.33 -18.23 12.96
N ASP A 161 -37.33 -18.18 11.62
CA ASP A 161 -38.54 -18.25 10.79
C ASP A 161 -39.32 -19.56 10.95
N LYS A 162 -38.76 -20.56 11.65
CA LYS A 162 -39.38 -21.85 11.96
C LYS A 162 -39.81 -21.95 13.43
N GLY A 163 -39.62 -20.90 14.23
CA GLY A 163 -39.98 -20.84 15.63
C GLY A 163 -38.97 -21.50 16.58
N GLU A 164 -37.79 -21.88 16.09
CA GLU A 164 -36.71 -22.46 16.89
C GLU A 164 -35.86 -21.39 17.57
N ASP A 165 -35.42 -21.68 18.79
CA ASP A 165 -34.54 -20.80 19.56
C ASP A 165 -33.18 -20.61 18.86
N VAL A 166 -32.89 -19.40 18.36
CA VAL A 166 -31.57 -19.03 17.88
C VAL A 166 -30.66 -18.75 19.08
N ALA A 167 -29.42 -19.23 19.04
CA ALA A 167 -28.43 -18.95 20.07
C ALA A 167 -28.34 -17.44 20.34
N SER A 168 -28.24 -17.06 21.61
CA SER A 168 -28.16 -15.65 22.01
C SER A 168 -26.87 -15.03 21.46
N ASN A 169 -27.01 -14.14 20.48
CA ASN A 169 -25.89 -13.39 19.86
C ASN A 169 -25.45 -12.19 20.73
N SER A 170 -25.84 -12.17 22.00
CA SER A 170 -25.59 -11.06 22.92
C SER A 170 -24.14 -11.00 23.40
N PHE A 171 -23.42 -12.12 23.35
CA PHE A 171 -21.99 -12.19 23.69
C PHE A 171 -21.16 -12.53 22.46
N PHE A 172 -20.08 -11.79 22.26
CA PHE A 172 -19.09 -12.02 21.20
C PHE A 172 -17.72 -11.65 21.75
N SER A 173 -16.64 -12.12 21.13
CA SER A 173 -15.29 -11.83 21.63
C SER A 173 -14.37 -11.39 20.50
N LYS A 174 -13.28 -10.73 20.87
CA LYS A 174 -12.26 -10.26 19.95
C LYS A 174 -10.88 -10.44 20.57
N THR A 175 -9.87 -10.56 19.72
CA THR A 175 -8.50 -10.29 20.15
C THR A 175 -8.24 -8.80 19.92
N THR A 176 -8.10 -8.04 21.02
CA THR A 176 -7.88 -6.58 21.00
C THR A 176 -6.46 -6.25 21.40
N PHE A 177 -6.07 -5.00 21.19
CA PHE A 177 -4.73 -4.49 21.47
C PHE A 177 -4.82 -3.16 22.22
N GLY A 178 -3.89 -2.93 23.13
CA GLY A 178 -3.70 -1.64 23.81
C GLY A 178 -2.85 -0.68 22.99
N GLU A 179 -1.79 -0.14 23.62
CA GLU A 179 -0.76 0.64 22.93
C GLU A 179 -0.03 -0.18 21.87
N THR A 180 0.27 0.46 20.74
CA THR A 180 0.89 -0.18 19.57
C THR A 180 2.01 0.70 19.02
N GLU A 181 3.08 0.07 18.57
CA GLU A 181 4.19 0.73 17.86
C GLU A 181 4.50 -0.07 16.61
N TYR A 182 4.46 0.56 15.44
CA TYR A 182 4.64 -0.11 14.17
C TYR A 182 5.94 0.30 13.50
N ILE A 183 6.61 -0.68 12.89
CA ILE A 183 7.72 -0.45 11.97
C ILE A 183 7.33 -0.96 10.59
N ALA A 184 7.61 -0.17 9.56
CA ALA A 184 7.47 -0.54 8.16
C ALA A 184 8.61 0.03 7.32
N TYR A 185 8.83 -0.57 6.16
CA TYR A 185 9.74 -0.06 5.14
C TYR A 185 8.98 0.21 3.85
N GLY A 186 9.45 1.18 3.09
CA GLY A 186 8.91 1.50 1.77
C GLY A 186 10.00 1.95 0.81
N SER A 187 9.65 2.01 -0.47
CA SER A 187 10.56 2.44 -1.53
C SER A 187 9.79 3.10 -2.66
N ILE A 188 10.30 4.22 -3.15
CA ILE A 188 9.81 4.90 -4.36
C ILE A 188 10.77 4.56 -5.51
N SER A 189 10.27 3.81 -6.49
CA SER A 189 11.04 3.44 -7.69
C SER A 189 11.15 4.62 -8.66
N VAL A 190 12.37 5.13 -8.87
CA VAL A 190 12.63 6.24 -9.80
C VAL A 190 12.30 5.82 -11.23
N GLU A 191 12.60 4.58 -11.62
CA GLU A 191 12.28 4.08 -12.97
C GLU A 191 10.78 4.12 -13.26
N GLN A 192 9.94 3.63 -12.35
CA GLN A 192 8.49 3.60 -12.53
C GLN A 192 7.86 4.99 -12.38
N LEU A 193 8.45 5.84 -11.54
CA LEU A 193 7.97 7.21 -11.32
C LEU A 193 8.27 8.11 -12.52
N SER A 194 9.52 8.07 -13.00
CA SER A 194 10.04 8.99 -14.01
C SER A 194 9.41 8.83 -15.39
N PHE A 195 8.94 7.64 -15.74
CA PHE A 195 8.41 7.35 -17.08
C PHE A 195 6.92 7.00 -17.08
N ILE A 196 6.18 7.56 -18.06
CA ILE A 196 4.76 7.33 -18.28
C ILE A 196 4.58 6.81 -19.70
N SER A 197 4.35 5.51 -19.86
CA SER A 197 4.06 4.93 -21.17
C SER A 197 2.66 5.34 -21.65
N LEU A 198 2.57 5.77 -22.90
CA LEU A 198 1.32 6.04 -23.61
C LEU A 198 1.11 5.03 -24.75
N ASP A 199 1.94 3.97 -24.81
CA ASP A 199 1.97 2.98 -25.86
C ASP A 199 1.41 1.63 -25.41
N LYS A 200 0.73 0.94 -26.34
CA LYS A 200 0.26 -0.43 -26.13
C LYS A 200 1.34 -1.47 -26.40
N LYS A 201 2.45 -1.12 -27.06
CA LYS A 201 3.51 -2.06 -27.49
C LYS A 201 3.98 -3.03 -26.40
N PHE A 202 4.07 -2.56 -25.16
CA PHE A 202 4.54 -3.36 -24.01
C PHE A 202 3.48 -3.58 -22.93
N ASP A 203 2.20 -3.54 -23.30
CA ASP A 203 1.07 -3.75 -22.39
C ASP A 203 1.11 -2.87 -21.13
N ARG A 204 1.54 -1.61 -21.26
CA ARG A 204 1.71 -0.66 -20.16
C ARG A 204 1.17 0.75 -20.45
N ALA A 205 0.31 0.87 -21.46
CA ALA A 205 -0.37 2.11 -21.78
C ALA A 205 -1.09 2.68 -20.55
N ALA A 206 -0.61 3.80 -20.04
CA ALA A 206 -1.26 4.54 -18.97
C ALA A 206 -2.59 5.14 -19.46
N MET A 207 -2.63 5.55 -20.72
CA MET A 207 -3.84 5.95 -21.43
C MET A 207 -3.64 5.77 -22.94
N ILE A 208 -4.73 5.71 -23.68
CA ILE A 208 -4.71 5.68 -25.15
C ILE A 208 -4.84 7.13 -25.63
N ILE A 209 -3.91 7.55 -26.47
CA ILE A 209 -3.89 8.89 -27.07
C ILE A 209 -4.05 8.82 -28.58
N ASN A 210 -4.53 9.90 -29.21
CA ASN A 210 -4.44 10.04 -30.67
C ASN A 210 -3.11 10.71 -31.04
N GLU A 211 -2.80 10.70 -32.34
CA GLU A 211 -1.64 11.40 -32.87
C GLU A 211 -1.76 12.91 -32.61
N GLY A 212 -0.72 13.50 -32.02
CA GLY A 212 -0.67 14.92 -31.64
C GLY A 212 -1.11 15.23 -30.19
N ASP A 213 -1.80 14.33 -29.50
CA ASP A 213 -2.29 14.58 -28.13
C ASP A 213 -1.19 14.49 -27.06
N GLY A 214 -0.05 13.88 -27.38
CA GLY A 214 1.02 13.57 -26.42
C GLY A 214 1.61 14.79 -25.71
N GLU A 215 1.82 15.89 -26.44
CA GLU A 215 2.30 17.18 -25.90
C GLU A 215 1.31 17.74 -24.88
N GLN A 216 0.01 17.75 -25.22
CA GLN A 216 -1.04 18.26 -24.34
C GLN A 216 -1.16 17.44 -23.05
N VAL A 217 -1.01 16.11 -23.13
CA VAL A 217 -0.99 15.25 -21.94
C VAL A 217 0.22 15.58 -21.07
N ALA A 218 1.40 15.78 -21.66
CA ALA A 218 2.61 16.16 -20.95
C ALA A 218 2.48 17.51 -20.24
N GLU A 219 1.93 18.53 -20.93
CA GLU A 219 1.64 19.84 -20.33
C GLU A 219 0.69 19.73 -19.13
N THR A 220 -0.33 18.86 -19.21
CA THR A 220 -1.28 18.65 -18.12
C THR A 220 -0.61 17.99 -16.91
N VAL A 221 0.24 16.98 -17.15
CA VAL A 221 1.03 16.35 -16.08
C VAL A 221 1.98 17.36 -15.45
N GLN A 222 2.69 18.15 -16.25
CA GLN A 222 3.59 19.20 -15.78
C GLN A 222 2.85 20.24 -14.93
N ALA A 223 1.68 20.69 -15.40
CA ALA A 223 0.85 21.66 -14.69
C ALA A 223 0.42 21.14 -13.32
N PHE A 224 0.00 19.87 -13.23
CA PHE A 224 -0.33 19.23 -11.96
C PHE A 224 0.89 19.16 -11.02
N ILE A 225 2.05 18.70 -11.51
CA ILE A 225 3.25 18.61 -10.65
C ILE A 225 3.66 20.00 -10.15
N LYS A 226 3.52 21.04 -10.98
CA LYS A 226 3.77 22.43 -10.61
C LYS A 226 2.82 22.95 -9.53
N THR A 227 1.59 22.42 -9.39
CA THR A 227 0.69 22.84 -8.30
C THR A 227 1.13 22.31 -6.94
N LEU A 228 1.86 21.19 -6.91
CA LEU A 228 2.42 20.61 -5.67
C LEU A 228 3.55 21.48 -5.11
N ASP A 229 4.36 22.10 -5.99
CA ASP A 229 5.36 23.10 -5.61
C ASP A 229 5.44 24.24 -6.64
N PRO A 230 4.69 25.35 -6.39
CA PRO A 230 4.67 26.51 -7.29
C PRO A 230 6.01 27.23 -7.42
N THR A 231 6.99 26.98 -6.57
CA THR A 231 8.30 27.67 -6.62
C THR A 231 9.25 27.06 -7.65
N ARG A 232 8.99 25.82 -8.06
CA ARG A 232 9.87 24.96 -8.85
C ARG A 232 9.45 24.84 -10.32
N LYS A 233 10.34 24.44 -11.24
CA LYS A 233 10.05 24.42 -12.69
C LYS A 233 10.11 23.01 -13.28
N PRO A 234 9.24 22.08 -12.84
CA PRO A 234 9.24 20.71 -13.33
C PRO A 234 9.00 20.66 -14.84
N LYS A 235 9.56 19.63 -15.49
CA LYS A 235 9.31 19.33 -16.89
C LYS A 235 8.76 17.92 -17.07
N ALA A 236 7.74 17.81 -17.91
CA ALA A 236 7.25 16.54 -18.43
C ALA A 236 7.37 16.61 -19.96
N ILE A 237 8.22 15.77 -20.55
CA ILE A 237 8.57 15.85 -21.96
C ILE A 237 7.99 14.64 -22.67
N PHE A 238 7.14 14.88 -23.67
CA PHE A 238 6.64 13.84 -24.55
C PHE A 238 7.68 13.49 -25.61
N HIS A 239 7.77 12.21 -25.97
CA HIS A 239 8.47 11.76 -27.16
C HIS A 239 7.72 10.57 -27.77
N SER A 240 7.74 10.48 -29.10
CA SER A 240 7.13 9.36 -29.84
C SER A 240 7.88 8.04 -29.65
N ASN A 241 9.13 8.10 -29.20
CA ASN A 241 9.99 6.93 -29.05
C ASN A 241 10.99 7.10 -27.89
N TYR A 242 10.63 6.65 -26.70
CA TYR A 242 11.53 6.53 -25.56
C TYR A 242 12.08 5.12 -25.46
N VAL A 243 13.40 5.00 -25.44
CA VAL A 243 14.10 3.71 -25.32
C VAL A 243 14.71 3.57 -23.94
N ARG A 244 14.50 2.41 -23.32
CA ARG A 244 15.11 2.09 -22.03
C ARG A 244 16.62 1.91 -22.17
N GLN A 245 17.40 2.56 -21.31
CA GLN A 245 18.85 2.37 -21.24
C GLN A 245 19.20 0.92 -20.89
N GLY A 246 20.17 0.36 -21.62
CA GLY A 246 20.68 -0.99 -21.40
C GLY A 246 19.93 -2.09 -22.14
N THR A 247 18.95 -1.77 -23.00
CA THR A 247 18.36 -2.73 -23.93
C THR A 247 19.32 -3.03 -25.09
N ILE A 248 19.13 -4.18 -25.73
CA ILE A 248 19.94 -4.63 -26.89
C ILE A 248 19.28 -4.34 -28.24
N PHE A 249 17.95 -4.23 -28.28
CA PHE A 249 17.17 -4.10 -29.52
C PHE A 249 16.71 -2.66 -29.80
N GLU A 250 17.01 -1.70 -28.91
CA GLU A 250 16.64 -0.28 -29.03
C GLU A 250 15.16 0.00 -29.34
N GLU A 251 14.28 -0.97 -29.04
CA GLU A 251 12.84 -0.80 -29.19
C GLU A 251 12.30 0.11 -28.09
N GLY A 252 11.70 1.23 -28.51
CA GLY A 252 11.08 2.19 -27.61
C GLY A 252 9.57 2.19 -27.65
N GLU A 253 9.00 3.03 -26.80
CA GLU A 253 7.57 3.28 -26.66
C GLU A 253 7.30 4.77 -26.58
N MET A 254 6.16 5.21 -27.13
CA MET A 254 5.71 6.58 -26.91
C MET A 254 5.38 6.82 -25.43
N GLY A 255 5.75 7.98 -24.92
CA GLY A 255 5.54 8.28 -23.52
C GLY A 255 6.02 9.65 -23.09
N ILE A 256 5.95 9.88 -21.78
CA ILE A 256 6.35 11.11 -21.13
C ILE A 256 7.48 10.79 -20.15
N LEU A 257 8.57 11.54 -20.21
CA LEU A 257 9.67 11.47 -19.26
C LEU A 257 9.67 12.71 -18.37
N LEU A 258 9.69 12.49 -17.06
CA LEU A 258 9.81 13.52 -16.04
C LEU A 258 11.27 13.89 -15.82
N ASP A 259 11.55 15.17 -15.65
CA ASP A 259 12.89 15.63 -15.28
C ASP A 259 13.19 15.45 -13.78
N ASN A 260 14.43 15.76 -13.40
CA ASN A 260 14.91 15.60 -12.03
C ASN A 260 14.06 16.40 -11.02
N GLU A 261 13.60 17.58 -11.42
CA GLU A 261 12.79 18.48 -10.60
C GLU A 261 11.37 17.95 -10.40
N ALA A 262 10.74 17.44 -11.46
CA ALA A 262 9.43 16.79 -11.38
C ALA A 262 9.46 15.53 -10.49
N ILE A 263 10.51 14.70 -10.62
CA ILE A 263 10.70 13.51 -9.79
C ILE A 263 10.83 13.91 -8.32
N ASP A 264 11.67 14.89 -8.01
CA ASP A 264 11.91 15.35 -6.64
C ASP A 264 10.64 15.89 -5.96
N ILE A 265 9.83 16.68 -6.68
CA ILE A 265 8.54 17.18 -6.17
C ILE A 265 7.62 16.01 -5.79
N LEU A 266 7.50 15.01 -6.67
CA LEU A 266 6.65 13.84 -6.43
C LEU A 266 7.15 12.95 -5.28
N VAL A 267 8.47 12.80 -5.16
CA VAL A 267 9.09 12.11 -4.02
C VAL A 267 8.76 12.84 -2.73
N ASN A 268 9.02 14.14 -2.66
CA ASN A 268 8.83 14.93 -1.44
C ASN A 268 7.37 15.00 -1.03
N GLU A 269 6.45 15.12 -1.98
CA GLU A 269 5.01 15.06 -1.72
C GLU A 269 4.59 13.69 -1.18
N THR A 270 5.11 12.60 -1.75
CA THR A 270 4.82 11.24 -1.27
C THR A 270 5.34 11.04 0.16
N ILE A 271 6.55 11.51 0.45
CA ILE A 271 7.13 11.45 1.80
C ILE A 271 6.32 12.29 2.79
N ARG A 272 5.89 13.50 2.39
CA ARG A 272 5.02 14.35 3.20
C ARG A 272 3.71 13.63 3.55
N MET A 273 3.05 13.02 2.56
CA MET A 273 1.83 12.23 2.78
C MET A 273 2.05 11.05 3.73
N VAL A 274 3.19 10.36 3.64
CA VAL A 274 3.56 9.27 4.56
C VAL A 274 3.80 9.83 5.97
N ASN A 275 4.49 10.95 6.11
CA ASN A 275 4.80 11.55 7.40
C ASN A 275 3.54 12.09 8.11
N GLU A 276 2.57 12.58 7.35
CA GLU A 276 1.27 13.08 7.86
C GLU A 276 0.21 11.96 8.01
N LEU A 277 0.54 10.72 7.65
CA LEU A 277 -0.43 9.63 7.66
C LEU A 277 -0.97 9.40 9.07
N SER A 278 -2.30 9.47 9.17
CA SER A 278 -3.04 9.05 10.35
C SER A 278 -4.27 8.23 9.96
N ILE A 279 -4.56 7.20 10.75
CA ILE A 279 -5.67 6.29 10.54
C ILE A 279 -6.55 6.34 11.78
N ARG A 280 -7.83 6.68 11.61
CA ARG A 280 -8.87 6.51 12.63
C ARG A 280 -9.92 5.56 12.09
N GLN A 281 -9.93 4.32 12.60
CA GLN A 281 -10.79 3.26 12.10
C GLN A 281 -11.04 2.23 13.20
N ALA A 282 -12.21 1.59 13.16
CA ALA A 282 -12.57 0.49 14.07
C ALA A 282 -12.41 0.80 15.57
N LYS A 283 -12.60 2.09 15.95
CA LYS A 283 -12.41 2.63 17.30
C LYS A 283 -10.96 2.62 17.82
N GLY A 284 -9.99 2.32 16.96
CA GLY A 284 -8.56 2.53 17.22
C GLY A 284 -8.02 3.70 16.41
N TYR A 285 -6.75 4.02 16.65
CA TYR A 285 -6.01 4.98 15.83
C TYR A 285 -4.54 4.61 15.67
N MET A 286 -3.92 5.15 14.62
CA MET A 286 -2.48 5.14 14.40
C MET A 286 -2.07 6.47 13.73
N TYR A 287 -0.89 6.98 14.04
CA TYR A 287 -0.26 8.09 13.34
C TYR A 287 1.24 7.79 13.15
N VAL A 288 1.79 8.28 12.05
CA VAL A 288 3.25 8.22 11.81
C VAL A 288 3.95 9.20 12.75
N ASP A 289 4.96 8.71 13.45
CA ASP A 289 5.75 9.45 14.44
C ASP A 289 7.05 9.97 13.83
N SER A 290 7.72 9.14 13.01
CA SER A 290 8.93 9.54 12.29
C SER A 290 9.15 8.72 11.02
N VAL A 291 9.87 9.33 10.06
CA VAL A 291 10.29 8.70 8.80
C VAL A 291 11.79 8.93 8.60
N LEU A 292 12.56 7.86 8.48
CA LEU A 292 13.98 7.90 8.09
C LEU A 292 14.08 7.63 6.59
N ILE A 293 14.68 8.55 5.85
CA ILE A 293 14.75 8.52 4.38
C ILE A 293 16.16 8.16 3.93
N ASP A 294 16.27 7.38 2.86
CA ASP A 294 17.51 7.02 2.18
C ASP A 294 17.39 7.22 0.66
N TYR A 295 18.09 8.21 0.13
CA TYR A 295 18.25 8.41 -1.31
C TYR A 295 19.28 7.41 -1.85
N ASN A 296 18.81 6.23 -2.23
CA ASN A 296 19.64 5.07 -2.55
C ASN A 296 20.15 5.11 -4.00
N ASP A 297 21.45 5.37 -4.15
CA ASP A 297 22.19 5.37 -5.42
C ASP A 297 22.90 4.03 -5.69
N SER A 298 22.88 3.11 -4.73
CA SER A 298 23.52 1.81 -4.81
C SER A 298 22.74 0.85 -5.72
N HIS A 299 23.24 -0.38 -5.92
CA HIS A 299 22.52 -1.40 -6.72
C HIS A 299 21.57 -2.24 -5.87
N LYS A 300 21.76 -2.27 -4.55
CA LYS A 300 20.96 -3.06 -3.63
C LYS A 300 19.88 -2.15 -3.04
N MET A 301 18.63 -2.46 -3.33
CA MET A 301 17.48 -1.77 -2.73
C MET A 301 17.44 -2.00 -1.22
N MET A 302 16.73 -1.14 -0.50
CA MET A 302 16.49 -1.25 0.95
C MET A 302 17.79 -1.20 1.77
N ARG A 303 18.72 -0.32 1.41
CA ARG A 303 19.95 -0.09 2.20
C ARG A 303 19.61 0.31 3.64
N VAL A 304 18.60 1.14 3.83
CA VAL A 304 18.02 1.49 5.15
C VAL A 304 17.61 0.29 6.02
N LYS A 305 17.31 -0.88 5.44
CA LYS A 305 16.89 -2.08 6.19
C LYS A 305 18.08 -2.92 6.68
N HIS A 306 19.24 -2.78 6.05
CA HIS A 306 20.43 -3.60 6.34
C HIS A 306 21.56 -2.81 6.99
N SER A 307 21.65 -1.50 6.74
CA SER A 307 22.70 -0.63 7.28
C SER A 307 22.18 0.81 7.41
N GLU A 308 21.59 1.11 8.56
CA GLU A 308 21.09 2.47 8.85
C GLU A 308 22.20 3.53 8.93
N SER A 309 23.46 3.13 9.15
CA SER A 309 24.59 4.05 9.16
C SER A 309 24.98 4.57 7.77
N ASP A 310 24.61 3.84 6.72
CA ASP A 310 25.03 4.12 5.34
C ASP A 310 23.95 4.86 4.55
N VAL A 311 22.89 5.30 5.22
CA VAL A 311 21.78 6.03 4.58
C VAL A 311 22.20 7.45 4.22
N SER A 312 21.72 7.92 3.08
CA SER A 312 21.86 9.32 2.68
C SER A 312 20.50 10.00 2.82
N GLN A 313 20.34 10.85 3.83
CA GLN A 313 19.07 11.52 4.14
C GLN A 313 18.76 12.70 3.22
N VAL A 314 19.74 13.12 2.39
CA VAL A 314 19.60 14.21 1.43
C VAL A 314 20.01 13.72 0.05
N PRO A 315 19.42 14.23 -1.04
CA PRO A 315 19.80 13.84 -2.39
C PRO A 315 21.19 14.39 -2.74
N GLU A 316 22.23 13.57 -2.60
CA GLU A 316 23.62 13.95 -2.96
C GLU A 316 23.89 13.95 -4.47
N LYS A 317 22.98 13.35 -5.26
CA LYS A 317 23.11 13.16 -6.71
C LYS A 317 21.76 13.41 -7.38
N ASN A 318 21.78 13.58 -8.69
CA ASN A 318 20.55 13.53 -9.49
C ASN A 318 19.93 12.13 -9.48
N TYR A 319 18.63 12.07 -9.70
CA TYR A 319 17.90 10.84 -9.98
C TYR A 319 18.42 10.15 -11.24
N ALA A 320 18.39 8.82 -11.21
CA ALA A 320 18.82 8.01 -12.32
C ALA A 320 17.88 8.20 -13.52
N VAL A 321 18.48 8.42 -14.70
CA VAL A 321 17.76 8.52 -15.97
C VAL A 321 17.74 7.16 -16.64
N TYR A 322 16.55 6.56 -16.74
CA TYR A 322 16.37 5.20 -17.25
C TYR A 322 15.99 5.13 -18.74
N PHE A 323 15.59 6.25 -19.34
CA PHE A 323 15.11 6.31 -20.71
C PHE A 323 15.77 7.46 -21.47
N TYR A 324 15.91 7.32 -22.78
CA TYR A 324 16.38 8.37 -23.67
C TYR A 324 15.48 8.44 -24.91
N ALA A 325 15.34 9.64 -25.47
CA ALA A 325 14.63 9.85 -26.73
C ALA A 325 15.54 9.43 -27.90
N GLN A 326 14.97 8.71 -28.87
CA GLN A 326 15.66 8.26 -30.09
C GLN A 326 14.88 8.65 -31.34
#